data_AF-A0A3P1ZEB9-F1
#
_entry.id   AF-A0A3P1ZEB9-F1
#
_cell.length_a   1.000
_cell.length_b   1.000
_cell.length_c   1.000
_cell.angle_alpha   90.00
_cell.angle_beta   90.00
_cell.angle_gamma   90.00
#
_symmetry.space_group_name_H-M   'P 1'
#
loop_
_entity.id
_entity.type
_entity.pdbx_description
1 polymer ?
#
loop_
_entity_poly.entity_id
_entity_poly.type
_entity_poly.pdbx_seq_one_letter_code
_entity_poly.pdbx_strand_id
1 'polypeptide(L)'
;MPVLQTTLPQTAAVQVNVADPMTESEENPRLSKVFEMYLAEKGRSLSVGTVVEFRLSTRRFMEFAGDLPIRAYNKRQHIIRFKDALLKLPTRLPRRLQQTTLPEILKRLERERGEERQTLTAVTVNSKYLSALHTVFEYAIANGILENNPCSGVKA
;
A
#
# COMPACT_ATOMS: atom_id res chain seq x y z
N MET A 1 -36.76 43.89 5.32
CA MET A 1 -35.40 44.43 5.61
C MET A 1 -34.71 43.45 6.57
N PRO A 2 -33.40 43.21 6.37
CA PRO A 2 -32.67 41.94 6.57
C PRO A 2 -32.37 41.67 8.06
N VAL A 3 -31.92 40.50 8.53
CA VAL A 3 -30.69 39.80 8.15
C VAL A 3 -30.80 38.29 8.39
N LEU A 4 -30.29 37.57 7.39
CA LEU A 4 -29.92 36.15 7.41
C LEU A 4 -29.00 35.84 8.60
N GLN A 5 -29.29 34.76 9.32
CA GLN A 5 -28.20 33.94 9.84
C GLN A 5 -28.58 32.47 9.76
N THR A 6 -28.08 31.85 8.69
CA THR A 6 -27.96 30.41 8.52
C THR A 6 -27.23 29.84 9.73
N THR A 7 -27.98 29.23 10.65
CA THR A 7 -27.40 28.26 11.56
C THR A 7 -27.70 26.87 11.01
N LEU A 8 -26.62 26.20 10.60
CA LEU A 8 -26.63 24.83 10.10
C LEU A 8 -27.28 23.90 11.14
N PRO A 9 -28.31 23.13 10.81
CA PRO A 9 -28.74 22.05 11.68
C PRO A 9 -27.88 20.81 11.42
N GLN A 10 -27.37 20.26 12.52
CA GLN A 10 -27.16 18.83 12.78
C GLN A 10 -26.23 18.01 11.87
N THR A 11 -25.29 17.31 12.50
CA THR A 11 -25.25 15.82 12.56
C THR A 11 -24.09 15.48 13.49
N ALA A 12 -24.38 15.40 14.79
CA ALA A 12 -24.52 14.13 15.48
C ALA A 12 -23.19 13.35 15.51
N ALA A 13 -22.53 13.44 16.66
CA ALA A 13 -21.60 12.42 17.11
C ALA A 13 -22.33 11.07 17.12
N VAL A 14 -21.98 10.20 16.18
CA VAL A 14 -22.38 8.79 16.13
C VAL A 14 -21.13 8.01 16.56
N GLN A 15 -21.04 7.69 17.85
CA GLN A 15 -21.46 6.43 18.47
C GLN A 15 -20.54 5.24 18.17
N VAL A 16 -20.06 4.72 19.29
CA VAL A 16 -19.35 3.47 19.57
C VAL A 16 -19.96 2.26 18.82
N ASN A 17 -19.10 1.28 18.49
CA ASN A 17 -19.39 -0.13 18.16
C ASN A 17 -19.79 -0.50 16.72
N VAL A 18 -18.80 -0.82 15.89
CA VAL A 18 -18.29 -2.18 15.57
C VAL A 18 -17.12 -1.94 14.62
N ALA A 19 -15.91 -2.32 15.02
CA ALA A 19 -14.72 -2.05 14.21
C ALA A 19 -14.70 -2.99 12.98
N ASP A 20 -15.54 -2.69 11.99
CA ASP A 20 -15.35 -3.21 10.66
C ASP A 20 -13.95 -2.77 10.19
N PRO A 21 -13.08 -3.69 9.76
CA PRO A 21 -11.72 -3.35 9.34
C PRO A 21 -11.67 -2.44 8.11
N MET A 22 -12.82 -2.05 7.55
CA MET A 22 -13.01 -1.23 6.36
C MET A 22 -13.35 0.25 6.64
N THR A 23 -13.62 0.64 7.88
CA THR A 23 -13.97 2.04 8.20
C THR A 23 -12.71 2.85 8.50
N GLU A 24 -12.53 3.97 7.78
CA GLU A 24 -11.45 4.94 8.02
C GLU A 24 -11.72 5.68 9.34
N SER A 25 -10.75 5.71 10.24
CA SER A 25 -10.84 6.37 11.54
C SER A 25 -9.47 6.93 11.92
N GLU A 26 -9.41 7.80 12.92
CA GLU A 26 -8.16 8.37 13.43
C GLU A 26 -7.16 7.26 13.86
N GLU A 27 -7.70 6.15 14.37
CA GLU A 27 -6.96 4.95 14.78
C GLU A 27 -6.78 3.91 13.65
N ASN A 28 -7.32 4.17 12.45
CA ASN A 28 -7.21 3.30 11.27
C ASN A 28 -7.01 4.11 9.98
N PRO A 29 -5.91 4.88 9.88
CA PRO A 29 -5.56 5.60 8.67
C PRO A 29 -5.31 4.66 7.49
N ARG A 30 -5.47 5.19 6.29
CA ARG A 30 -5.12 4.50 5.04
C ARG A 30 -3.62 4.29 4.92
N LEU A 31 -3.23 3.26 4.16
CA LEU A 31 -1.83 2.98 3.91
C LEU A 31 -1.10 4.19 3.30
N SER A 32 -1.75 4.92 2.39
CA SER A 32 -1.20 6.17 1.84
C SER A 32 -0.88 7.18 2.95
N LYS A 33 -1.80 7.37 3.90
CA LYS A 33 -1.64 8.33 4.99
C LYS A 33 -0.54 7.91 5.97
N VAL A 34 -0.49 6.64 6.34
CA VAL A 34 0.59 6.08 7.19
C VAL A 34 1.94 6.24 6.51
N PHE A 35 2.00 6.02 5.19
CA PHE A 35 3.22 6.22 4.43
C PHE A 35 3.66 7.69 4.40
N GLU A 36 2.73 8.63 4.25
CA GLU A 36 3.05 10.07 4.37
C GLU A 36 3.58 10.44 5.75
N MET A 37 2.98 9.91 6.83
CA MET A 37 3.47 10.11 8.20
C MET A 37 4.88 9.56 8.38
N TYR A 38 5.13 8.35 7.89
CA TYR A 38 6.46 7.75 7.87
C TYR A 38 7.48 8.61 7.12
N LEU A 39 7.12 9.16 5.95
CA LEU A 39 8.00 10.06 5.21
C LEU A 39 8.21 11.41 5.92
N ALA A 40 7.20 11.94 6.58
CA ALA A 40 7.33 13.19 7.35
C ALA A 40 8.31 13.01 8.53
N GLU A 41 8.28 11.85 9.19
CA GLU A 41 9.10 11.57 10.36
C GLU A 41 10.49 11.02 10.00
N LYS A 42 10.55 9.96 9.19
CA LYS A 42 11.78 9.25 8.83
C LYS A 42 12.35 9.68 7.48
N GLY A 43 11.56 10.28 6.60
CA GLY A 43 12.01 10.68 5.27
C GLY A 43 13.13 11.73 5.28
N ARG A 44 13.30 12.52 6.36
CA ARG A 44 14.46 13.41 6.54
C ARG A 44 15.76 12.66 6.84
N SER A 45 15.67 11.46 7.42
CA SER A 45 16.82 10.63 7.80
C SER A 45 17.17 9.60 6.74
N LEU A 46 16.25 9.24 5.84
CA LEU A 46 16.48 8.28 4.77
C LEU A 46 17.13 8.93 3.54
N SER A 47 17.93 8.14 2.83
CA SER A 47 18.45 8.55 1.52
C SER A 47 17.33 8.72 0.50
N VAL A 48 17.48 9.70 -0.40
CA VAL A 48 16.51 9.98 -1.48
C VAL A 48 16.22 8.73 -2.31
N GLY A 49 17.22 7.88 -2.55
CA GLY A 49 17.05 6.62 -3.28
C GLY A 49 16.08 5.67 -2.57
N THR A 50 16.23 5.50 -1.25
CA THR A 50 15.37 4.64 -0.44
C THR A 50 13.94 5.16 -0.40
N VAL A 51 13.75 6.48 -0.29
CA VAL A 51 12.42 7.11 -0.33
C VAL A 51 11.72 6.83 -1.67
N VAL A 52 12.44 6.92 -2.78
CA VAL A 52 11.91 6.62 -4.12
C VAL A 52 11.51 5.14 -4.23
N GLU A 53 12.35 4.22 -3.75
CA GLU A 53 12.06 2.78 -3.75
C GLU A 53 10.84 2.44 -2.88
N PHE A 54 10.73 3.04 -1.71
CA PHE A 54 9.59 2.88 -0.82
C PHE A 54 8.32 3.42 -1.45
N ARG A 55 8.38 4.63 -2.00
CA ARG A 55 7.23 5.26 -2.67
C ARG A 55 6.75 4.44 -3.86
N LEU A 56 7.67 3.89 -4.66
CA LEU A 56 7.33 2.99 -5.77
C LEU A 56 6.67 1.71 -5.27
N SER A 57 7.20 1.11 -4.20
CA SER A 57 6.69 -0.13 -3.62
C SER A 57 5.30 0.04 -3.03
N THR A 58 5.10 1.06 -2.19
CA THR A 58 3.80 1.42 -1.62
C THR A 58 2.79 1.75 -2.72
N ARG A 59 3.19 2.55 -3.73
CA ARG A 59 2.32 2.87 -4.87
C ARG A 59 1.86 1.62 -5.61
N ARG A 60 2.78 0.71 -5.98
CA ARG A 60 2.42 -0.53 -6.67
C ARG A 60 1.53 -1.44 -5.84
N PHE A 61 1.75 -1.46 -4.54
CA PHE A 61 0.89 -2.20 -3.63
C PHE A 61 -0.52 -1.60 -3.57
N MET A 62 -0.65 -0.26 -3.47
CA MET A 62 -1.94 0.43 -3.52
C MET A 62 -2.66 0.22 -4.86
N GLU A 63 -1.94 0.22 -5.98
CA GLU A 63 -2.50 -0.08 -7.30
C GLU A 63 -3.00 -1.53 -7.43
N PHE A 64 -2.44 -2.46 -6.66
CA PHE A 64 -2.79 -3.88 -6.69
C PHE A 64 -3.88 -4.26 -5.67
N ALA A 65 -3.71 -3.85 -4.42
CA ALA A 65 -4.59 -4.20 -3.31
C ALA A 65 -5.69 -3.16 -3.07
N GLY A 66 -5.60 -1.98 -3.69
CA GLY A 66 -6.42 -0.81 -3.40
C GLY A 66 -5.79 0.08 -2.32
N ASP A 67 -6.26 1.32 -2.18
CA ASP A 67 -5.91 2.18 -1.05
C ASP A 67 -6.88 1.89 0.11
N LEU A 68 -6.61 0.79 0.82
CA LEU A 68 -7.41 0.37 1.97
C LEU A 68 -6.84 0.89 3.31
N PRO A 69 -7.68 1.00 4.35
CA PRO A 69 -7.23 1.22 5.72
C PRO A 69 -6.23 0.15 6.17
N ILE A 70 -5.27 0.53 7.03
CA ILE A 70 -4.16 -0.38 7.34
C ILE A 70 -4.62 -1.66 8.05
N ARG A 71 -5.70 -1.60 8.85
CA ARG A 71 -6.31 -2.78 9.49
C ARG A 71 -7.04 -3.70 8.52
N ALA A 72 -7.43 -3.24 7.34
CA ALA A 72 -8.00 -4.11 6.30
C ALA A 72 -6.96 -5.10 5.77
N TYR A 73 -5.67 -4.78 5.85
CA TYR A 73 -4.59 -5.68 5.44
C TYR A 73 -4.25 -6.76 6.48
N ASN A 74 -5.09 -6.98 7.50
CA ASN A 74 -4.92 -8.07 8.46
C ASN A 74 -4.77 -9.45 7.80
N LYS A 75 -5.29 -9.63 6.58
CA LYS A 75 -5.14 -10.87 5.81
C LYS A 75 -3.82 -10.89 5.04
N ARG A 76 -2.89 -11.76 5.47
CA ARG A 76 -1.65 -12.13 4.73
C ARG A 76 -1.86 -12.43 3.25
N GLN A 77 -3.05 -12.87 2.86
CA GLN A 77 -3.40 -13.17 1.47
C GLN A 77 -3.15 -12.00 0.51
N HIS A 78 -3.35 -10.74 0.93
CA HIS A 78 -3.09 -9.58 0.05
C HIS A 78 -1.61 -9.48 -0.32
N ILE A 79 -0.72 -9.73 0.64
CA ILE A 79 0.74 -9.67 0.44
C ILE A 79 1.23 -10.89 -0.34
N ILE A 80 0.68 -12.07 -0.08
CA ILE A 80 1.01 -13.28 -0.86
C ILE A 80 0.60 -13.09 -2.33
N ARG A 81 -0.62 -12.59 -2.59
CA ARG A 81 -1.08 -12.29 -3.95
C ARG A 81 -0.21 -11.22 -4.61
N PHE A 82 0.17 -10.19 -3.87
CA PHE A 82 1.07 -9.15 -4.38
C PHE A 82 2.46 -9.72 -4.70
N LYS A 83 3.00 -10.61 -3.85
CA LYS A 83 4.25 -11.33 -4.09
C LYS A 83 4.19 -12.17 -5.36
N ASP A 84 3.14 -12.98 -5.52
CA ASP A 84 2.95 -13.81 -6.72
C ASP A 84 2.81 -12.96 -7.97
N ALA A 85 2.15 -11.79 -7.84
CA ALA A 85 2.02 -10.82 -8.90
C ALA A 85 3.38 -10.18 -9.27
N LEU A 86 4.23 -9.89 -8.30
CA LEU A 86 5.59 -9.38 -8.53
C LEU A 86 6.52 -10.41 -9.16
N LEU A 87 6.42 -11.69 -8.77
CA LEU A 87 7.21 -12.78 -9.36
C LEU A 87 6.88 -13.03 -10.84
N LYS A 88 5.68 -12.65 -11.29
CA LYS A 88 5.28 -12.70 -12.70
C LYS A 88 5.70 -11.46 -13.49
N LEU A 89 6.20 -10.42 -12.82
CA LEU A 89 6.52 -9.14 -13.41
C LEU A 89 7.92 -9.19 -14.06
N PRO A 90 8.08 -8.73 -15.31
CA PRO A 90 9.39 -8.67 -15.96
C PRO A 90 10.33 -7.73 -15.24
N THR A 91 11.61 -8.11 -15.14
CA THR A 91 12.69 -7.27 -14.62
C THR A 91 12.83 -5.98 -15.44
N ARG A 92 12.68 -6.06 -16.76
CA ARG A 92 12.67 -4.89 -17.66
C ARG A 92 11.27 -4.64 -18.18
N LEU A 93 10.52 -3.81 -17.45
CA LEU A 93 9.21 -3.37 -17.90
C LEU A 93 9.34 -2.21 -18.91
N PRO A 94 8.76 -2.29 -20.11
CA PRO A 94 8.71 -1.16 -21.03
C PRO A 94 8.08 0.05 -20.37
N ARG A 95 8.59 1.26 -20.63
CA ARG A 95 8.09 2.51 -20.02
C ARG A 95 6.57 2.69 -20.22
N ARG A 96 6.03 2.20 -21.33
CA ARG A 96 4.60 2.14 -21.66
C ARG A 96 3.78 1.36 -20.61
N LEU A 97 4.32 0.23 -20.14
CA LEU A 97 3.70 -0.64 -19.14
C LEU A 97 3.96 -0.17 -17.71
N GLN A 98 5.04 0.58 -17.46
CA GLN A 98 5.33 1.13 -16.12
C GLN A 98 4.29 2.14 -15.63
N GLN A 99 3.55 2.76 -16.54
CA GLN A 99 2.47 3.71 -16.22
C GLN A 99 1.13 3.01 -15.99
N THR A 100 1.05 1.70 -16.24
CA THR A 100 -0.16 0.89 -16.09
C THR A 100 -0.18 0.23 -14.71
N THR A 101 -1.37 -0.07 -14.19
CA THR A 101 -1.50 -0.76 -12.90
C THR A 101 -0.96 -2.19 -12.97
N LEU A 102 -0.41 -2.67 -11.86
CA LEU A 102 0.15 -4.02 -11.72
C LEU A 102 -0.76 -5.16 -12.23
N PRO A 103 -2.06 -5.21 -11.93
CA PRO A 103 -2.95 -6.22 -12.49
C PRO A 103 -3.15 -6.11 -14.00
N GLU A 104 -3.19 -4.90 -14.55
CA GLU A 104 -3.34 -4.69 -15.99
C GLU A 104 -2.05 -5.04 -16.75
N ILE A 105 -0.88 -4.77 -16.15
CA ILE A 105 0.42 -5.26 -16.64
C ILE A 105 0.37 -6.78 -16.76
N LEU A 106 0.00 -7.50 -15.70
CA LEU A 106 -0.09 -8.97 -15.73
C LEU A 106 -1.03 -9.48 -16.81
N LYS A 107 -2.21 -8.86 -16.96
CA LYS A 107 -3.17 -9.23 -18.00
C LYS A 107 -2.63 -9.00 -19.42
N ARG A 108 -1.84 -7.94 -19.63
CA ARG A 108 -1.15 -7.70 -20.91
C ARG A 108 -0.02 -8.69 -21.15
N LEU A 109 0.78 -9.00 -20.13
CA LEU A 109 1.84 -10.00 -20.20
C LEU A 109 1.30 -11.40 -20.52
N GLU A 110 0.16 -11.78 -19.92
CA GLU A 110 -0.53 -13.03 -20.22
C GLU A 110 -1.03 -13.08 -21.67
N ARG A 111 -1.45 -11.94 -22.23
CA ARG A 111 -1.89 -11.82 -23.63
C ARG A 111 -0.73 -11.87 -24.63
N GLU A 112 0.43 -11.33 -24.25
CA GLU A 112 1.67 -11.37 -25.05
C GLU A 112 2.47 -12.67 -24.87
N ARG A 113 1.87 -13.73 -24.31
CA ARG A 113 2.52 -15.04 -24.07
C ARG A 113 3.29 -15.50 -25.32
N GLY A 114 4.63 -15.49 -25.22
CA GLY A 114 5.52 -15.89 -26.32
C GLY A 114 6.97 -15.48 -26.13
N GLU A 115 7.27 -14.44 -25.35
CA GLU A 115 8.65 -14.03 -25.07
C GLU A 115 9.13 -14.58 -23.72
N GLU A 116 10.27 -15.28 -23.72
CA GLU A 116 11.04 -15.60 -22.52
C GLU A 116 11.55 -14.31 -21.85
N ARG A 117 10.72 -13.74 -20.99
CA ARG A 117 11.04 -12.52 -20.24
C ARG A 117 11.67 -12.93 -18.91
N GLN A 118 12.83 -12.36 -18.61
CA GLN A 118 13.41 -12.48 -17.27
C GLN A 118 12.47 -11.80 -16.26
N THR A 119 11.83 -12.60 -15.42
CA THR A 119 10.98 -12.12 -14.34
C THR A 119 11.83 -11.61 -13.17
N LEU A 120 11.20 -10.84 -12.27
CA LEU A 120 11.84 -10.39 -11.05
C LEU A 120 12.26 -11.58 -10.20
N THR A 121 13.51 -11.57 -9.72
CA THR A 121 14.00 -12.57 -8.78
C THR A 121 13.35 -12.40 -7.41
N ALA A 122 13.18 -13.50 -6.70
CA ALA A 122 12.70 -13.52 -5.32
C ALA A 122 13.51 -12.56 -4.42
N VAL A 123 14.82 -12.48 -4.62
CA VAL A 123 15.70 -11.53 -3.91
C VAL A 123 15.24 -10.09 -4.13
N THR A 124 14.93 -9.68 -5.37
CA THR A 124 14.47 -8.31 -5.66
C THR A 124 13.11 -8.03 -5.04
N VAL A 125 12.20 -9.01 -5.10
CA VAL A 125 10.86 -8.91 -4.49
C VAL A 125 10.97 -8.72 -2.97
N ASN A 126 11.77 -9.56 -2.31
CA ASN A 126 12.00 -9.51 -0.87
C ASN A 126 12.68 -8.19 -0.45
N SER A 127 13.80 -7.85 -1.09
CA SER A 127 14.67 -6.76 -0.66
C SER A 127 14.11 -5.37 -0.96
N LYS A 128 13.44 -5.20 -2.10
CA LYS A 128 12.94 -3.88 -2.52
C LYS A 128 11.49 -3.66 -2.13
N TYR A 129 10.62 -4.60 -2.50
CA TYR A 129 9.17 -4.40 -2.37
C TYR A 129 8.66 -4.80 -0.99
N LEU A 130 8.94 -6.04 -0.58
CA LEU A 130 8.46 -6.55 0.71
C LEU A 130 9.17 -5.87 1.89
N SER A 131 10.47 -5.56 1.80
CA SER A 131 11.18 -4.83 2.85
C SER A 131 10.63 -3.42 3.07
N ALA A 132 10.26 -2.72 1.99
CA ALA A 132 9.64 -1.40 2.09
C ALA A 132 8.28 -1.47 2.78
N LEU A 133 7.41 -2.38 2.34
CA LEU A 133 6.09 -2.59 2.95
C LEU A 133 6.22 -3.02 4.41
N HIS A 134 7.11 -3.96 4.72
CA HIS A 134 7.38 -4.41 6.07
C HIS A 134 7.72 -3.24 6.99
N THR A 135 8.57 -2.32 6.54
CA THR A 135 8.95 -1.13 7.31
C THR A 135 7.78 -0.19 7.56
N VAL A 136 6.91 0.01 6.56
CA VAL A 136 5.70 0.85 6.70
C VAL A 136 4.70 0.22 7.68
N PHE A 137 4.50 -1.10 7.63
CA PHE A 137 3.66 -1.81 8.59
C PHE A 137 4.28 -1.82 9.99
N GLU A 138 5.60 -1.94 10.11
CA GLU A 138 6.30 -1.85 11.41
C GLU A 138 6.13 -0.47 12.03
N TYR A 139 6.19 0.59 11.23
CA TYR A 139 5.88 1.94 11.68
C TYR A 139 4.44 2.06 12.19
N ALA A 140 3.47 1.44 11.51
CA ALA A 140 2.09 1.42 11.97
C ALA A 140 1.92 0.70 13.31
N ILE A 141 2.69 -0.37 13.54
CA ILE A 141 2.71 -1.10 14.81
C ILE A 141 3.36 -0.25 15.91
N ALA A 142 4.47 0.42 15.62
CA ALA A 142 5.14 1.32 16.56
C ALA A 142 4.23 2.48 17.01
N ASN A 143 3.32 2.93 16.15
CA ASN A 143 2.30 3.93 16.46
C ASN A 143 1.02 3.35 17.10
N GLY A 144 0.98 2.04 17.38
CA GLY A 144 -0.19 1.38 17.98
C GLY A 144 -1.41 1.28 17.06
N ILE A 145 -1.27 1.57 15.77
CA ILE A 145 -2.36 1.55 14.78
C ILE A 145 -2.71 0.09 14.43
N LEU A 146 -1.68 -0.74 14.32
CA LEU A 146 -1.75 -2.14 13.93
C LEU A 146 -1.14 -3.02 15.01
N GLU A 147 -1.75 -4.17 15.31
CA GLU A 147 -1.24 -5.08 16.34
C GLU A 147 -0.22 -6.09 15.80
N ASN A 148 -0.39 -6.51 14.53
CA ASN A 148 0.41 -7.57 13.92
C ASN A 148 0.85 -7.19 12.53
N ASN A 149 2.13 -7.43 12.20
CA ASN A 149 2.65 -7.16 10.86
C ASN A 149 2.18 -8.23 9.86
N PRO A 150 1.34 -7.90 8.87
CA PRO A 150 0.89 -8.87 7.88
C PRO A 150 2.02 -9.27 6.93
N CYS A 151 3.10 -8.48 6.80
CA CYS A 151 4.30 -8.84 6.04
C CYS A 151 5.22 -9.80 6.80
N SER A 152 5.08 -9.93 8.13
CA SER A 152 5.92 -10.84 8.91
C SER A 152 5.70 -12.29 8.46
N GLY A 153 6.79 -12.97 8.11
CA GLY A 153 6.81 -14.36 7.63
C GLY A 153 6.58 -14.56 6.13
N VAL A 154 6.26 -13.50 5.36
CA VAL A 154 6.11 -13.62 3.90
C VAL A 154 7.46 -13.40 3.23
N LYS A 155 8.00 -14.45 2.62
CA LYS A 155 9.20 -14.41 1.77
C LYS A 155 8.90 -15.02 0.40
N ALA A 156 9.49 -14.44 -0.64
CA ALA A 156 9.52 -14.99 -2.00
C ALA A 156 10.63 -16.03 -2.11
#